data_AF-A0A0F3INK3-F1
#
_entry.id   AF-A0A0F3INK3-F1
#
_cell.length_a   1.000
_cell.length_b   1.000
_cell.length_c   1.000
_cell.angle_alpha   90.00
_cell.angle_beta   90.00
_cell.angle_gamma   90.00
#
_symmetry.space_group_name_H-M   'P 1'
#
loop_
_entity.id
_entity.type
_entity.pdbx_description
1 polymer ?
#
loop_
_entity_poly.entity_id
_entity_poly.type
_entity_poly.pdbx_seq_one_letter_code
_entity_poly.pdbx_strand_id
1 'polypeptide(L)' 'MRLPVLLSSVALAILALPALAFPVTIESCGKPVIFDAPPKAAVIHDLNMTEMAFALGLQPSMVGVTGITGWYKTGPEFL' A
#
# COMPACT_ATOMS: atom_id res chain seq x y z
N MET A 1 18.57 35.62 40.21
CA MET A 1 17.16 35.95 39.94
C MET A 1 16.83 35.37 38.56
N ARG A 2 16.28 34.15 38.46
CA ARG A 2 14.83 33.85 38.32
C ARG A 2 14.21 34.68 37.17
N LEU A 3 14.11 34.15 35.92
CA LEU A 3 13.05 33.24 35.37
C LEU A 3 11.72 33.99 35.20
N PRO A 4 10.84 33.73 34.19
CA PRO A 4 10.88 33.14 32.83
C PRO A 4 10.16 34.10 31.82
N VAL A 5 9.47 33.57 30.77
CA VAL A 5 8.43 34.19 29.89
C VAL A 5 9.00 34.56 28.51
N LEU A 6 8.54 34.07 27.35
CA LEU A 6 7.31 33.36 27.00
C LEU A 6 7.55 32.56 25.69
N LEU A 7 6.87 31.41 25.62
CA LEU A 7 6.43 30.68 24.43
C LEU A 7 6.26 31.55 23.16
N SER A 8 6.75 31.08 22.02
CA SER A 8 6.07 31.16 20.70
C SER A 8 6.87 30.34 19.66
N SER A 9 6.49 29.08 19.41
CA SER A 9 5.61 28.68 18.30
C SER A 9 6.33 28.51 16.94
N VAL A 10 6.75 27.28 16.62
CA VAL A 10 6.48 26.71 15.29
C VAL A 10 6.07 25.26 15.51
N ALA A 11 4.78 25.01 15.31
CA ALA A 11 4.16 23.70 15.36
C ALA A 11 4.86 22.76 14.37
N LEU A 12 5.23 21.57 14.84
CA LEU A 12 5.60 20.46 13.98
C LEU A 12 4.34 20.10 13.17
N ALA A 13 4.25 20.62 11.94
CA ALA A 13 3.20 20.24 11.00
C ALA A 13 3.44 18.77 10.60
N ILE A 14 2.88 17.86 11.39
CA ILE A 14 2.69 16.48 10.98
C ILE A 14 1.70 16.54 9.83
N LEU A 15 2.21 16.59 8.60
CA LEU A 15 1.46 16.21 7.41
C LEU A 15 1.24 14.69 7.51
N ALA A 16 0.31 14.28 8.37
CA ALA A 16 -0.34 12.99 8.24
C ALA A 16 -1.17 13.08 6.97
N LEU A 17 -0.55 12.75 5.83
CA LEU A 17 -1.27 12.33 4.65
C LEU A 17 -2.32 11.30 5.11
N PRO A 18 -3.53 11.30 4.54
CA PRO A 18 -4.57 10.39 4.99
C PRO A 18 -4.05 8.97 4.76
N ALA A 19 -3.67 8.29 5.84
CA ALA A 19 -3.84 6.86 5.87
C ALA A 19 -5.32 6.65 5.54
N LEU A 20 -5.62 5.97 4.43
CA LEU A 20 -7.00 5.62 4.13
C LEU A 20 -7.54 4.92 5.38
N ALA A 21 -8.48 5.59 6.06
CA ALA A 21 -9.07 5.06 7.26
C ALA A 21 -9.88 3.85 6.82
N PHE A 22 -9.46 2.68 7.29
CA PHE A 22 -10.25 1.48 7.07
C PHE A 22 -11.59 1.62 7.82
N PRO A 23 -12.69 1.13 7.25
CA PRO A 23 -12.76 0.31 6.03
C PRO A 23 -12.67 1.11 4.73
N VAL A 24 -12.04 0.53 3.70
CA VAL A 24 -12.00 1.04 2.33
C VAL A 24 -12.95 0.23 1.46
N THR A 25 -13.92 0.89 0.82
CA THR A 25 -14.80 0.24 -0.16
C THR A 25 -14.36 0.60 -1.57
N ILE A 26 -14.17 -0.39 -2.42
CA ILE A 26 -13.86 -0.22 -3.85
C ILE A 26 -14.92 -0.93 -4.70
N GLU A 27 -15.14 -0.44 -5.91
CA GLU A 27 -15.97 -1.11 -6.90
C GLU A 27 -15.11 -2.05 -7.76
N SER A 28 -15.40 -3.35 -7.71
CA SER A 28 -14.75 -4.37 -8.52
C SER A 28 -15.79 -5.03 -9.43
N CYS A 29 -15.69 -4.76 -10.74
CA CYS A 29 -16.64 -5.28 -11.74
C CYS A 29 -18.12 -4.96 -11.39
N GLY A 30 -18.37 -3.77 -10.84
CA GLY A 30 -19.71 -3.32 -10.41
C GLY A 30 -20.23 -3.97 -9.13
N LYS A 31 -19.33 -4.59 -8.34
CA LYS A 31 -19.64 -5.12 -7.01
C LYS A 31 -18.80 -4.37 -5.97
N PRO A 32 -19.41 -3.92 -4.86
CA PRO A 32 -18.65 -3.34 -3.77
C PRO A 32 -17.81 -4.42 -3.08
N VAL A 33 -16.53 -4.13 -2.87
CA VAL A 33 -15.60 -4.95 -2.08
C VAL A 33 -15.06 -4.08 -0.96
N ILE A 34 -15.17 -4.57 0.27
CA ILE A 34 -14.74 -3.86 1.47
C ILE A 34 -13.45 -4.50 1.97
N PHE A 35 -12.43 -3.66 2.19
CA PHE A 35 -11.22 -4.02 2.90
C PHE A 35 -11.29 -3.36 4.28
N ASP A 36 -11.27 -4.17 5.36
CA ASP A 36 -11.30 -3.69 6.75
C ASP A 36 -9.91 -3.39 7.31
N ALA A 37 -8.86 -3.84 6.62
CA ALA A 37 -7.46 -3.61 6.94
C ALA A 37 -6.61 -3.84 5.67
N PRO A 38 -5.32 -3.43 5.65
CA PRO A 38 -4.42 -3.78 4.57
C PRO A 38 -4.30 -5.32 4.46
N PRO A 39 -4.36 -5.90 3.25
CA PRO A 39 -4.10 -7.32 3.04
C PRO A 39 -2.71 -7.72 3.56
N LYS A 40 -2.61 -8.84 4.25
CA LYS A 40 -1.34 -9.38 4.78
C LYS A 40 -0.86 -10.65 4.04
N ALA A 41 -1.74 -11.22 3.22
CA ALA A 41 -1.51 -12.46 2.48
C ALA A 41 -2.20 -12.39 1.12
N ALA A 42 -1.76 -11.47 0.27
CA ALA A 42 -2.30 -11.31 -1.08
C ALA A 42 -1.80 -12.41 -2.03
N VAL A 43 -2.72 -13.01 -2.78
CA VAL A 43 -2.40 -13.80 -3.98
C VAL A 43 -2.76 -12.95 -5.18
N ILE A 44 -1.81 -12.73 -6.08
CA ILE A 44 -2.03 -11.90 -7.26
C ILE A 44 -2.06 -12.79 -8.50
N HIS A 45 -3.14 -12.65 -9.26
CA HIS A 45 -3.33 -13.34 -10.53
C HIS A 45 -3.02 -12.38 -11.66
N ASP A 46 -2.43 -12.90 -12.74
CA ASP A 46 -2.02 -12.15 -13.94
C ASP A 46 -0.67 -11.41 -13.79
N LEU A 47 0.05 -11.33 -14.91
CA LEU A 47 1.35 -10.65 -15.00
C LEU A 47 1.22 -9.14 -14.73
N ASN A 48 0.23 -8.47 -15.35
CA ASN A 48 0.12 -7.02 -15.28
C ASN A 48 -0.19 -6.53 -13.85
N MET A 49 -1.07 -7.26 -13.17
CA MET A 49 -1.40 -6.98 -11.76
C MET A 49 -0.20 -7.24 -10.84
N THR A 50 0.59 -8.26 -11.14
CA THR A 50 1.79 -8.59 -10.36
C THR A 50 2.87 -7.53 -10.52
N GLU A 51 3.15 -7.09 -11.75
CA GLU A 51 4.09 -6.00 -12.02
C GLU A 51 3.66 -4.69 -11.35
N MET A 52 2.35 -4.39 -11.33
CA MET A 52 1.83 -3.23 -10.59
C MET A 52 2.10 -3.36 -9.08
N ALA A 53 1.84 -4.52 -8.49
CA ALA A 53 2.12 -4.75 -7.08
C ALA A 53 3.62 -4.63 -6.76
N PHE A 54 4.48 -5.05 -7.69
CA PHE A 54 5.92 -4.92 -7.57
C PHE A 54 6.39 -3.47 -7.66
N ALA A 55 5.85 -2.70 -8.61
CA ALA A 55 6.10 -1.26 -8.73
C ALA A 55 5.68 -0.49 -7.47
N LEU A 56 4.65 -0.97 -6.76
CA LEU A 56 4.19 -0.40 -5.49
C LEU A 56 4.92 -0.95 -4.25
N GLY A 57 5.84 -1.89 -4.40
CA GLY A 57 6.60 -2.46 -3.29
C GLY A 57 5.77 -3.36 -2.34
N LEU A 58 4.71 -3.99 -2.85
CA LEU A 58 3.75 -4.76 -2.03
C LEU A 58 4.18 -6.20 -1.73
N GLN A 59 5.35 -6.64 -2.22
CA GLN A 59 5.88 -8.01 -2.03
C GLN A 59 5.83 -8.49 -0.57
N PRO A 60 6.15 -7.67 0.46
CA PRO A 60 6.10 -8.12 1.85
C PRO A 60 4.70 -8.54 2.34
N SER A 61 3.63 -8.15 1.64
CA SER A 61 2.23 -8.49 1.97
C SER A 61 1.65 -9.55 1.02
N MET A 62 2.45 -10.08 0.10
CA MET A 62 2.06 -11.12 -0.86
C MET A 62 2.52 -12.50 -0.38
N VAL A 63 1.73 -13.53 -0.69
CA VAL A 63 2.05 -14.94 -0.39
C VAL A 63 2.11 -15.82 -1.63
N GLY A 64 1.77 -15.28 -2.80
CA GLY A 64 1.89 -16.01 -4.05
C GLY A 64 1.45 -15.21 -5.26
N VAL A 65 1.89 -15.67 -6.42
CA VAL A 65 1.47 -15.17 -7.73
C VAL A 65 1.09 -16.36 -8.60
N THR A 66 0.10 -16.20 -9.47
CA THR A 66 -0.27 -17.26 -10.42
C THR A 66 -0.64 -16.68 -11.79
N GLY A 67 -0.73 -17.56 -12.80
CA GLY A 67 -1.02 -17.14 -14.17
C GLY A 67 0.19 -16.57 -14.92
N ILE A 68 1.39 -16.71 -14.34
CA ILE A 68 2.66 -16.25 -14.92
C ILE A 68 3.43 -17.49 -15.39
N THR A 69 3.70 -17.56 -16.69
CA THR A 69 4.44 -18.65 -17.32
C THR A 69 5.67 -18.10 -18.02
N GLY A 70 6.69 -18.94 -18.22
CA GLY A 70 7.96 -18.53 -18.86
C GLY A 70 7.85 -18.08 -20.33
N TRP A 71 6.65 -18.04 -20.90
CA TRP A 71 6.40 -17.40 -22.20
C TRP A 71 6.47 -15.87 -22.15
N TYR A 72 6.26 -15.27 -20.98
CA TYR A 72 6.31 -13.83 -20.79
C TYR A 72 7.72 -13.36 -20.43
N LYS A 73 8.12 -12.19 -20.94
CA LYS A 73 9.33 -11.50 -20.46
C LYS A 73 9.03 -10.92 -19.09
N THR A 74 9.51 -11.57 -18.04
CA THR A 74 9.47 -11.05 -16.67
C THR A 74 10.69 -10.16 -16.41
N GLY A 75 10.55 -9.13 -15.59
CA GLY A 75 11.70 -8.37 -15.10
C GLY A 75 12.39 -9.03 -13.90
N PRO A 76 13.48 -8.41 -13.39
CA PRO A 76 14.29 -8.96 -12.29
C PRO A 76 13.54 -9.12 -10.97
N GLU A 77 12.44 -8.40 -10.77
CA GLU A 77 11.58 -8.50 -9.59
C GLU A 77 10.89 -9.87 -9.40
N PHE A 78 10.97 -10.75 -10.40
CA PHE A 78 10.51 -12.15 -10.34
C PHE A 78 11.60 -13.17 -9.97
N LEU A 79 12.87 -12.74 -9.86
CA LEU A 79 14.04 -13.57 -9.52
C LEU A 79 14.41 -13.44 -8.03
#